data_AF-A0A1I1A652-F1
#
_entry.id   AF-A0A1I1A652-F1
#
_cell.length_a   1.000
_cell.length_b   1.000
_cell.length_c   1.000
_cell.angle_alpha   90.00
_cell.angle_beta   90.00
_cell.angle_gamma   90.00
#
_symmetry.space_group_name_H-M   'P 1'
#
loop_
_entity.id
_entity.type
_entity.pdbx_description
1 polymer ?
#
loop_
_entity_poly.entity_id
_entity_poly.type
_entity_poly.pdbx_seq_one_letter_code
_entity_poly.pdbx_strand_id
1 'polypeptide(L)'
;MRVFSIGSTDFAVDGTKSRIRLDVQGDGMLEVHVDIHGDEAVFERLADVEDGEWSWALYPPVFFLHGLRVAQGQAGAAASGRPGPQAADDAAESGIYMMQYRDIAALDIIELSARRLAMSGLVDFHGRQLPFQIDISRSGPCP
;
A
#
# COMPACT_ATOMS: atom_id res chain seq x y z
N MET A 1 -12.62 0.67 9.15
CA MET A 1 -11.92 -0.63 9.12
C MET A 1 -10.51 -0.38 8.62
N ARG A 2 -9.51 -1.17 9.05
CA ARG A 2 -8.15 -1.09 8.51
C ARG A 2 -7.69 -2.50 8.14
N VAL A 3 -7.44 -2.74 6.86
CA VAL A 3 -7.03 -4.03 6.30
C VAL A 3 -5.72 -3.85 5.57
N PHE A 4 -4.80 -4.78 5.76
CA PHE A 4 -3.64 -4.95 4.89
C PHE A 4 -3.40 -6.45 4.70
N SER A 5 -3.88 -6.96 3.58
CA SER A 5 -3.77 -8.38 3.26
C SER A 5 -2.84 -8.63 2.08
N ILE A 6 -2.14 -9.76 2.12
CA ILE A 6 -1.36 -10.31 1.01
C ILE A 6 -1.77 -11.77 0.85
N GLY A 7 -2.18 -12.15 -0.36
CA GLY A 7 -2.78 -13.45 -0.64
C GLY A 7 -4.05 -13.65 0.19
N SER A 8 -4.05 -14.69 1.01
CA SER A 8 -5.15 -15.02 1.93
C SER A 8 -4.92 -14.54 3.37
N THR A 9 -3.79 -13.88 3.63
CA THR A 9 -3.38 -13.47 4.98
C THR A 9 -3.64 -11.98 5.20
N ASP A 10 -4.32 -11.64 6.30
CA ASP A 10 -4.47 -10.26 6.77
C ASP A 10 -3.45 -9.97 7.87
N PHE A 11 -2.56 -9.01 7.63
CA PHE A 11 -1.57 -8.54 8.59
C PHE A 11 -2.10 -7.43 9.48
N ALA A 12 -3.36 -7.04 9.30
CA ALA A 12 -3.94 -5.83 9.86
C ALA A 12 -3.07 -4.59 9.58
N VAL A 13 -3.45 -3.44 10.13
CA VAL A 13 -2.72 -2.18 9.93
C VAL A 13 -2.32 -1.62 11.28
N ASP A 14 -1.02 -1.37 11.45
CA ASP A 14 -0.51 -0.56 12.54
C ASP A 14 -0.87 0.90 12.27
N GLY A 15 -1.94 1.38 12.93
CA GLY A 15 -2.38 2.76 12.81
C GLY A 15 -1.44 3.80 13.44
N THR A 16 -0.49 3.38 14.27
CA THR A 16 0.47 4.26 14.92
C THR A 16 1.69 4.51 14.03
N LYS A 17 2.09 3.52 13.22
CA LYS A 17 3.21 3.61 12.26
C LYS A 17 2.74 4.06 10.87
N SER A 18 1.53 3.68 10.45
CA SER A 18 1.02 4.02 9.11
C SER A 18 0.77 5.52 8.92
N ARG A 19 1.12 6.05 7.75
CA ARG A 19 1.00 7.46 7.37
C ARG A 19 0.45 7.60 5.96
N ILE A 20 -0.42 8.58 5.77
CA ILE A 20 -0.96 8.98 4.47
C ILE A 20 -0.82 10.50 4.40
N ARG A 21 -0.07 11.00 3.43
CA ARG A 21 0.09 12.42 3.14
C ARG A 21 -0.37 12.69 1.72
N LEU A 22 -1.06 13.81 1.56
CA LEU A 22 -1.55 14.29 0.28
C LEU A 22 -1.14 15.75 0.16
N ASP A 23 -0.31 16.05 -0.82
CA ASP A 23 0.23 17.37 -1.03
C ASP A 23 -0.42 17.97 -2.28
N VAL A 24 -1.15 19.07 -2.09
CA VAL A 24 -1.79 19.79 -3.20
C VAL A 24 -0.71 20.54 -3.97
N GLN A 25 -0.55 20.19 -5.23
CA GLN A 25 0.37 20.85 -6.14
C GLN A 25 -0.34 22.05 -6.78
N GLY A 26 0.41 23.13 -7.05
CA GLY A 26 -0.11 24.41 -7.55
C GLY A 26 -0.68 24.36 -8.98
N ASP A 27 -0.57 23.23 -9.64
CA ASP A 27 -1.01 22.93 -11.01
C ASP A 27 -2.36 22.17 -11.06
N GLY A 28 -3.03 21.99 -9.91
CA GLY A 28 -4.26 21.19 -9.81
C GLY A 28 -4.01 19.68 -9.71
N MET A 29 -2.76 19.27 -9.48
CA MET A 29 -2.40 17.90 -9.17
C MET A 29 -2.35 17.67 -7.65
N LEU A 30 -2.47 16.42 -7.27
CA LEU A 30 -2.33 15.95 -5.90
C LEU A 30 -1.21 14.92 -5.89
N GLU A 31 -0.18 15.16 -5.10
CA GLU A 31 0.89 14.20 -4.87
C GLU A 31 0.55 13.33 -3.66
N VAL A 32 0.65 12.01 -3.84
CA VAL A 32 0.22 11.00 -2.89
C VAL A 32 1.45 10.31 -2.32
N HIS A 33 1.59 10.36 -0.99
CA HIS A 33 2.59 9.63 -0.24
C HIS A 33 1.91 8.75 0.82
N VAL A 34 2.14 7.46 0.75
CA VAL A 34 1.52 6.46 1.62
C VAL A 34 2.60 5.53 2.15
N ASP A 35 2.57 5.30 3.45
CA ASP A 35 3.37 4.30 4.16
C ASP A 35 2.41 3.50 5.05
N ILE A 36 2.13 2.25 4.71
CA ILE A 36 1.24 1.37 5.48
C ILE A 36 2.06 0.25 6.09
N HIS A 37 1.98 0.12 7.40
CA HIS A 37 2.68 -0.91 8.16
C HIS A 37 1.67 -1.97 8.62
N GLY A 38 2.03 -3.25 8.46
CA GLY A 38 1.35 -4.37 9.09
C GLY A 38 1.46 -4.29 10.61
N ASP A 39 0.48 -4.87 11.32
CA ASP A 39 0.49 -4.93 12.77
C ASP A 39 1.56 -5.93 13.26
N GLU A 40 2.41 -5.47 14.17
CA GLU A 40 3.56 -6.23 14.67
C GLU A 40 3.11 -7.48 15.43
N ALA A 41 2.10 -7.37 16.29
CA ALA A 41 1.60 -8.51 17.06
C ALA A 41 0.89 -9.53 16.17
N VAL A 42 0.19 -9.08 15.12
CA VAL A 42 -0.39 -9.99 14.10
C VAL A 42 0.71 -10.71 13.35
N PHE A 43 1.74 -9.98 12.91
CA PHE A 43 2.87 -10.56 12.21
C PHE A 43 3.62 -11.60 13.05
N GLU A 44 3.96 -11.29 14.31
CA GLU A 44 4.65 -12.23 15.21
C GLU A 44 3.91 -13.56 15.31
N ARG A 45 2.58 -13.52 15.50
CA ARG A 45 1.76 -14.74 15.54
C ARG A 45 1.75 -15.54 14.23
N LEU A 46 1.89 -14.87 13.09
CA LEU A 46 1.95 -15.52 11.78
C LEU A 46 3.34 -16.09 11.47
N ALA A 47 4.39 -15.40 11.90
CA ALA A 47 5.79 -15.78 11.70
C ALA A 47 6.22 -16.93 12.64
N ASP A 48 5.63 -17.02 13.84
CA ASP A 48 5.88 -18.08 14.82
C ASP A 48 5.33 -19.46 14.40
N VAL A 49 4.52 -19.53 13.34
CA VAL A 49 4.03 -20.79 12.79
C VAL A 49 5.17 -21.49 12.05
N GLU A 50 5.65 -22.61 12.60
CA GLU A 50 6.67 -23.46 11.97
C GLU A 50 6.22 -23.88 10.56
N ASP A 51 7.12 -23.71 9.57
CA ASP A 51 6.86 -23.91 8.14
C ASP A 51 5.65 -23.12 7.58
N GLY A 52 5.22 -22.07 8.28
CA GLY A 52 4.15 -21.18 7.84
C GLY A 52 4.54 -20.35 6.61
N GLU A 53 3.54 -19.87 5.85
CA GLU A 53 3.72 -19.07 4.63
C GLU A 53 4.62 -17.85 4.83
N TRP A 54 4.69 -17.33 6.07
CA TRP A 54 5.41 -16.12 6.44
C TRP A 54 6.59 -16.36 7.39
N SER A 55 6.93 -17.63 7.69
CA SER A 55 8.03 -18.01 8.58
C SER A 55 9.42 -17.50 8.13
N TRP A 56 9.57 -17.19 6.84
CA TRP A 56 10.80 -16.64 6.26
C TRP A 56 10.94 -15.12 6.46
N ALA A 57 9.87 -14.40 6.81
CA ALA A 57 9.90 -12.95 6.97
C ALA A 57 10.41 -12.57 8.37
N LEU A 58 11.20 -11.49 8.46
CA LEU A 58 11.72 -10.97 9.74
C LEU A 58 10.96 -9.75 10.27
N TYR A 59 10.19 -9.09 9.40
CA TYR A 59 9.48 -7.86 9.72
C TYR A 59 8.06 -7.93 9.16
N PRO A 60 7.09 -7.25 9.79
CA PRO A 60 5.77 -7.06 9.22
C PRO A 60 5.86 -6.37 7.85
N PRO A 61 4.89 -6.60 6.96
CA PRO A 61 4.88 -5.95 5.66
C PRO A 61 4.77 -4.44 5.80
N VAL A 62 5.55 -3.72 5.00
CA VAL A 62 5.45 -2.28 4.83
C VAL A 62 5.19 -1.98 3.37
N PHE A 63 3.99 -1.49 3.06
CA PHE A 63 3.68 -0.95 1.74
C PHE A 63 4.05 0.53 1.70
N PHE A 64 4.74 0.95 0.66
CA PHE A 64 5.00 2.36 0.39
C PHE A 64 4.57 2.72 -1.04
N LEU A 65 4.07 3.95 -1.19
CA LEU A 65 3.74 4.58 -2.46
C LEU A 65 4.07 6.07 -2.33
N HIS A 66 5.10 6.55 -3.01
CA HIS A 66 5.57 7.93 -2.92
C HIS A 66 5.60 8.56 -4.30
N GLY A 67 5.18 9.83 -4.41
CA GLY A 67 5.31 10.60 -5.65
C GLY A 67 4.24 10.32 -6.70
N LEU A 68 3.18 9.58 -6.35
CA LEU A 68 2.07 9.38 -7.28
C LEU A 68 1.29 10.68 -7.45
N ARG A 69 1.21 11.18 -8.68
CA ARG A 69 0.45 12.38 -9.03
C ARG A 69 -0.89 12.00 -9.63
N VAL A 70 -1.97 12.52 -9.03
CA VAL A 70 -3.34 12.34 -9.53
C VAL A 70 -4.02 13.70 -9.68
N ALA A 71 -4.88 13.88 -10.69
CA ALA A 71 -5.62 15.13 -10.83
C ALA A 71 -6.56 15.34 -9.64
N GLN A 72 -6.61 16.57 -9.12
CA GLN A 72 -7.48 16.92 -8.01
C GLN A 72 -8.96 16.66 -8.40
N GLY A 73 -9.65 15.81 -7.65
CA GLY A 73 -11.04 15.41 -7.91
C GLY A 73 -11.23 14.07 -8.65
N GLN A 74 -10.17 13.49 -9.25
CA GLN A 74 -10.21 12.11 -9.79
C GLN A 74 -9.87 11.03 -8.76
N ALA A 75 -9.52 11.44 -7.55
CA ALA A 75 -9.13 10.57 -6.46
C ALA A 75 -10.22 9.53 -6.08
N GLY A 76 -11.46 9.67 -6.56
CA GLY A 76 -12.55 8.74 -6.23
C GLY A 76 -12.72 7.49 -7.10
N ALA A 77 -12.08 7.33 -8.27
CA ALA A 77 -12.50 6.24 -9.18
C ALA A 77 -11.53 5.68 -10.24
N ALA A 78 -10.35 6.26 -10.54
CA ALA A 78 -9.67 5.84 -11.79
C ALA A 78 -8.14 6.06 -11.85
N ALA A 79 -7.40 5.72 -10.80
CA ALA A 79 -5.95 5.54 -10.94
C ALA A 79 -5.63 4.03 -10.92
N SER A 80 -6.09 3.34 -11.97
CA SER A 80 -5.71 1.97 -12.29
C SER A 80 -4.57 2.01 -13.30
N GLY A 81 -3.41 1.49 -12.93
CA GLY A 81 -2.25 1.49 -13.81
C GLY A 81 -1.23 0.46 -13.39
N ARG A 82 -0.75 -0.34 -14.35
CA ARG A 82 0.46 -1.12 -14.13
C ARG A 82 1.61 -0.13 -13.91
N PRO A 83 2.40 -0.21 -12.83
CA PRO A 83 3.69 0.47 -12.75
C PRO A 83 4.60 -0.16 -13.80
N GLY A 84 4.45 0.25 -15.06
CA GLY A 84 5.27 -0.22 -16.15
C GLY A 84 6.58 0.58 -16.18
N PRO A 85 7.67 0.03 -16.73
CA PRO A 85 8.93 0.76 -16.92
C PRO A 85 8.81 1.99 -17.85
N GLN A 86 7.63 2.26 -18.43
CA GLN A 86 7.31 3.46 -19.21
C GLN A 86 6.58 4.56 -18.40
N ALA A 87 6.26 4.32 -17.12
CA ALA A 87 5.91 5.38 -16.16
C ALA A 87 7.15 5.98 -15.48
N ALA A 88 8.35 5.66 -15.99
CA ALA A 88 9.64 6.13 -15.48
C ALA A 88 9.92 7.62 -15.75
N ASP A 89 9.03 8.33 -16.45
CA ASP A 89 9.12 9.79 -16.60
C ASP A 89 8.28 10.58 -15.57
N ASP A 90 7.49 9.90 -14.71
CA ASP A 90 6.76 10.53 -13.59
C ASP A 90 6.80 9.66 -12.32
N ALA A 91 8.03 9.51 -11.80
CA ALA A 91 8.45 9.52 -10.37
C ALA A 91 7.66 8.81 -9.24
N ALA A 92 6.70 7.93 -9.52
CA ALA A 92 6.00 7.20 -8.47
C ALA A 92 6.76 5.91 -8.07
N GLU A 93 7.27 5.86 -6.84
CA GLU A 93 7.92 4.67 -6.28
C GLU A 93 6.90 3.87 -5.44
N SER A 94 6.77 2.57 -5.68
CA SER A 94 5.88 1.71 -4.90
C SER A 94 6.45 0.32 -4.66
N GLY A 95 6.31 -0.21 -3.45
CA GLY A 95 6.84 -1.51 -3.07
C GLY A 95 6.24 -2.06 -1.79
N ILE A 96 6.47 -3.35 -1.54
CA ILE A 96 6.26 -3.97 -0.23
C ILE A 96 7.61 -4.45 0.32
N TYR A 97 7.92 -4.08 1.55
CA TYR A 97 9.13 -4.48 2.25
C TYR A 97 8.79 -5.47 3.37
N MET A 98 9.42 -6.65 3.31
CA MET A 98 9.34 -7.72 4.32
C MET A 98 10.69 -8.42 4.42
N MET A 99 11.78 -7.72 4.78
CA MET A 99 13.21 -8.11 4.63
C MET A 99 13.79 -7.82 3.24
N GLN A 100 13.05 -8.09 2.18
CA GLN A 100 13.43 -7.74 0.80
C GLN A 100 12.36 -6.82 0.19
N TYR A 101 12.81 -5.85 -0.60
CA TYR A 101 11.91 -5.07 -1.44
C TYR A 101 11.29 -5.98 -2.48
N ARG A 102 9.95 -5.96 -2.53
CA ARG A 102 9.15 -6.61 -3.56
C ARG A 102 8.52 -5.54 -4.41
N ASP A 103 8.73 -5.68 -5.71
CA ASP A 103 8.13 -4.81 -6.70
C ASP A 103 6.63 -5.09 -6.78
N ILE A 104 5.87 -4.00 -6.91
CA ILE A 104 4.44 -4.08 -7.21
C ILE A 104 4.26 -4.32 -8.70
N ALA A 105 3.78 -5.50 -9.06
CA ALA A 105 3.53 -5.88 -10.45
C ALA A 105 2.34 -5.15 -11.07
N ALA A 106 1.35 -4.79 -10.25
CA ALA A 106 0.17 -4.01 -10.62
C ALA A 106 -0.38 -3.27 -9.39
N LEU A 107 -0.82 -2.02 -9.56
CA LEU A 107 -1.44 -1.22 -8.51
C LEU A 107 -2.73 -0.58 -9.05
N ASP A 108 -3.80 -0.75 -8.30
CA ASP A 108 -5.10 -0.17 -8.55
C ASP A 108 -5.54 0.65 -7.34
N ILE A 109 -5.76 1.94 -7.55
CA ILE A 109 -6.37 2.81 -6.56
C ILE A 109 -7.88 2.77 -6.75
N ILE A 110 -8.54 2.06 -5.84
CA ILE A 110 -9.99 1.89 -5.83
C ILE A 110 -10.66 3.15 -5.30
N GLU A 111 -10.14 3.72 -4.21
CA GLU A 111 -10.68 4.93 -3.60
C GLU A 111 -9.56 5.72 -2.91
N LEU A 112 -9.45 7.00 -3.23
CA LEU A 112 -8.64 7.99 -2.52
C LEU A 112 -9.53 9.18 -2.18
N SER A 113 -10.15 9.14 -1.01
CA SER A 113 -11.03 10.20 -0.52
C SER A 113 -10.45 10.82 0.75
N ALA A 114 -11.05 11.93 1.22
CA ALA A 114 -10.69 12.53 2.52
C ALA A 114 -10.90 11.56 3.70
N ARG A 115 -11.70 10.50 3.52
CA ARG A 115 -12.16 9.59 4.59
C ARG A 115 -11.64 8.17 4.44
N ARG A 116 -11.10 7.79 3.29
CA ARG A 116 -10.67 6.42 3.02
C ARG A 116 -9.61 6.37 1.94
N LEU A 117 -8.70 5.42 2.10
CA LEU A 117 -7.77 4.96 1.07
C LEU A 117 -8.03 3.47 0.87
N ALA A 118 -8.42 3.09 -0.35
CA ALA A 118 -8.59 1.70 -0.76
C ALA A 118 -7.73 1.45 -2.01
N MET A 119 -6.85 0.46 -1.93
CA MET A 119 -5.95 0.05 -2.99
C MET A 119 -5.92 -1.47 -3.07
N SER A 120 -5.69 -1.98 -4.27
CA SER A 120 -5.42 -3.38 -4.50
C SER A 120 -4.32 -3.53 -5.54
N GLY A 121 -3.74 -4.72 -5.63
CA GLY A 121 -2.76 -4.96 -6.68
C GLY A 121 -2.17 -6.35 -6.61
N LEU A 122 -1.06 -6.52 -7.33
CA LEU A 122 -0.27 -7.74 -7.35
C LEU A 122 1.16 -7.42 -6.91
N VAL A 123 1.70 -8.25 -6.03
CA VAL A 123 3.08 -8.19 -5.57
C VAL A 123 3.78 -9.51 -5.87
N ASP A 124 5.02 -9.43 -6.36
CA ASP A 124 5.81 -10.62 -6.69
C ASP A 124 6.57 -11.12 -5.46
N PHE A 125 6.20 -12.31 -4.98
CA PHE A 125 6.90 -13.05 -3.93
C PHE A 125 7.49 -14.35 -4.50
N HIS A 126 8.81 -14.47 -4.50
CA HIS A 126 9.52 -15.70 -4.91
C HIS A 126 9.07 -16.27 -6.29
N GLY A 127 8.76 -15.39 -7.25
CA GLY A 127 8.29 -15.76 -8.58
C GLY A 127 6.79 -16.10 -8.66
N ARG A 128 6.02 -15.84 -7.59
CA ARG A 128 4.56 -15.94 -7.56
C ARG A 128 3.95 -14.57 -7.34
N GLN A 129 2.92 -14.25 -8.12
CA GLN A 129 2.11 -13.05 -7.90
C GLN A 129 1.06 -13.33 -6.84
N LEU A 130 1.10 -12.57 -5.75
CA LEU A 130 0.08 -12.59 -4.72
C LEU A 130 -0.75 -11.30 -4.81
N PRO A 131 -2.09 -11.39 -4.73
CA PRO A 131 -2.91 -10.20 -4.60
C PRO A 131 -2.63 -9.53 -3.26
N PHE A 132 -2.56 -8.21 -3.24
CA PHE A 132 -2.61 -7.46 -1.99
C PHE A 132 -3.81 -6.51 -1.99
N GLN A 133 -4.29 -6.21 -0.80
CA GLN A 133 -5.36 -5.24 -0.58
C GLN A 133 -5.06 -4.39 0.65
N ILE A 134 -5.25 -3.09 0.50
CA ILE A 134 -5.13 -2.10 1.56
C ILE A 134 -6.43 -1.33 1.62
N ASP A 135 -7.07 -1.28 2.78
CA ASP A 135 -8.28 -0.50 2.99
C ASP A 135 -8.22 0.17 4.35
N ILE A 136 -8.05 1.49 4.37
CA ILE A 136 -7.83 2.27 5.58
C ILE A 136 -8.78 3.44 5.61
N SER A 137 -9.61 3.49 6.66
CA SER A 137 -10.35 4.71 7.00
C SER A 137 -9.39 5.80 7.47
N ARG A 138 -9.41 6.95 6.80
CA ARG A 138 -8.69 8.16 7.20
C ARG A 138 -9.53 8.86 8.26
N SER A 139 -8.97 9.01 9.46
CA SER A 139 -9.44 10.03 10.38
C SER A 139 -9.13 11.37 9.72
N GLY A 140 -10.14 12.02 9.15
CA GLY A 140 -9.97 13.35 8.56
C GLY A 140 -9.42 14.34 9.59
N PRO A 141 -8.80 15.46 9.15
CA PRO A 141 -8.50 16.54 10.07
C PRO A 141 -9.80 16.92 10.79
N CYS A 142 -9.72 16.99 12.12
CA CYS A 142 -10.75 17.62 12.92
C CYS A 142 -10.90 19.06 12.37
N PRO A 143 -12.11 19.49 11.97
CA PRO A 143 -12.32 20.85 11.46
C PRO A 143 -11.96 21.91 12.50
#